data_AF-A0A418GNR5-F1
#
_entry.id   AF-A0A418GNR5-F1
#
_cell.length_a   1.000
_cell.length_b   1.000
_cell.length_c   1.000
_cell.angle_alpha   90.00
_cell.angle_beta   90.00
_cell.angle_gamma   90.00
#
_symmetry.space_group_name_H-M   'P 1'
#
loop_
_entity.id
_entity.type
_entity.pdbx_description
1 polymer ?
#
loop_
_entity_poly.entity_id
_entity_poly.type
_entity_poly.pdbx_seq_one_letter_code
_entity_poly.pdbx_strand_id
1 'polypeptide(L)' 'IAMLHALRDRGLLNRVMLSMDITRRSHLKANGGYGYDFLLTTFIPQLRQSGFSQADVDVMLRENPSQFFQ' A
#
# COMPACT_ATOMS: atom_id res chain seq x y z
N ILE A 1 -7.40 6.73 -0.33
CA ILE A 1 -7.98 6.15 0.90
C ILE A 1 -9.46 5.80 0.73
N ALA A 2 -10.34 6.71 0.30
CA ALA A 2 -11.78 6.43 0.14
C ALA A 2 -12.10 5.17 -0.71
N MET A 3 -11.42 4.98 -1.84
CA MET A 3 -11.60 3.77 -2.66
C MET A 3 -11.20 2.49 -1.93
N LEU A 4 -10.13 2.53 -1.12
CA LEU A 4 -9.73 1.35 -0.34
C LEU A 4 -10.78 1.02 0.71
N HIS A 5 -11.37 2.03 1.39
CA HIS A 5 -12.50 1.80 2.30
C HIS A 5 -13.66 1.12 1.58
N ALA A 6 -14.04 1.61 0.40
CA ALA A 6 -15.10 0.99 -0.39
C ALA A 6 -14.83 -0.48 -0.74
N LEU A 7 -13.58 -0.84 -1.03
CA LEU A 7 -13.18 -2.23 -1.29
C LEU A 7 -13.18 -3.08 -0.01
N ARG A 8 -12.73 -2.52 1.11
CA ARG A 8 -12.75 -3.16 2.43
C ARG A 8 -14.17 -3.46 2.89
N ASP A 9 -15.07 -2.49 2.80
CA ASP A 9 -16.48 -2.62 3.21
C ASP A 9 -17.23 -3.70 2.39
N ARG A 10 -16.72 -4.04 1.21
CA ARG A 10 -17.23 -5.09 0.33
C ARG A 10 -16.49 -6.42 0.47
N GLY A 11 -15.49 -6.51 1.34
CA GLY A 11 -14.68 -7.72 1.55
C GLY A 11 -13.73 -8.05 0.40
N LEU A 12 -13.27 -7.05 -0.37
CA LEU A 12 -12.51 -7.24 -1.61
C LEU A 12 -10.99 -7.05 -1.47
N LEU A 13 -10.47 -6.89 -0.25
CA LEU A 13 -9.03 -6.61 -0.05
C LEU A 13 -8.13 -7.76 -0.51
N ASN A 14 -8.62 -8.99 -0.58
CA ASN A 14 -7.89 -10.16 -1.09
C ASN A 14 -7.64 -10.13 -2.62
N ARG A 15 -8.00 -9.04 -3.29
CA ARG A 15 -7.75 -8.79 -4.72
C ARG A 15 -6.98 -7.50 -4.97
N VAL A 16 -6.44 -6.88 -3.93
CA VAL A 16 -5.75 -5.58 -4.00
C VAL A 16 -4.28 -5.74 -3.63
N MET A 17 -3.38 -5.17 -4.44
CA MET A 17 -1.96 -5.02 -4.11
C MET A 17 -1.57 -3.54 -4.27
N LEU A 18 -0.53 -3.10 -3.54
CA LEU A 18 -0.09 -1.71 -3.52
C LEU A 18 1.40 -1.61 -3.87
N SER A 19 1.78 -0.52 -4.54
CA SER A 19 3.18 -0.18 -4.85
C SER A 19 3.34 1.32 -5.06
N MET A 20 4.59 1.77 -5.25
CA MET A 20 4.94 3.17 -5.50
C MET A 20 5.13 3.52 -6.98
N ASP A 21 5.29 2.51 -7.85
CA ASP A 21 5.61 2.67 -9.27
C ASP A 21 6.73 3.70 -9.54
N ILE A 22 7.88 3.49 -8.89
CA ILE A 22 9.03 4.38 -9.03
C ILE A 22 9.66 4.20 -10.42
N THR A 23 9.53 5.20 -11.28
CA THR A 23 9.99 5.16 -12.68
C THR A 23 10.98 6.25 -13.06
N ARG A 24 11.21 7.25 -12.20
CA ARG A 24 12.09 8.41 -12.49
C ARG A 24 13.15 8.58 -11.43
N ARG A 25 14.33 9.07 -11.83
CA ARG A 25 15.41 9.44 -10.90
C ARG A 25 14.95 10.44 -9.85
N SER A 26 14.13 11.42 -10.26
CA SER A 26 13.58 12.44 -9.36
C SER A 26 12.64 11.90 -8.28
N HIS A 27 12.14 10.65 -8.38
CA HIS A 27 11.33 10.05 -7.33
C HIS A 27 12.18 9.48 -6.17
N LEU A 28 13.49 9.30 -6.36
CA LEU A 28 14.40 8.76 -5.34
C LEU A 28 14.70 9.83 -4.28
N LYS A 29 14.80 9.42 -3.00
CA LYS A 29 15.09 10.35 -1.88
C LYS A 29 16.40 11.11 -2.05
N ALA A 30 17.42 10.46 -2.59
CA ALA A 30 18.70 11.10 -2.89
C ALA A 30 18.58 12.29 -3.86
N ASN A 31 17.50 12.35 -4.65
CA ASN A 31 17.20 13.42 -5.60
C ASN A 31 16.01 14.29 -5.14
N GLY A 32 15.65 14.25 -3.85
CA GLY A 32 14.54 15.04 -3.28
C GLY A 32 13.14 14.44 -3.46
N GLY A 33 13.03 13.23 -4.01
CA GLY A 33 11.76 12.52 -4.13
C GLY A 33 11.34 11.75 -2.88
N TYR A 34 10.22 11.05 -2.95
CA TYR A 34 9.64 10.32 -1.81
C TYR A 34 10.33 8.98 -1.50
N GLY A 35 10.86 8.30 -2.51
CA GLY A 35 11.45 6.96 -2.40
C GLY A 35 10.43 5.82 -2.24
N TYR A 36 10.96 4.60 -2.20
CA TYR A 36 10.17 3.37 -2.14
C TYR A 36 9.43 3.19 -0.82
N ASP A 37 10.07 3.53 0.30
CA ASP A 37 9.52 3.32 1.65
C ASP A 37 8.48 4.39 2.04
N PHE A 38 8.19 5.37 1.18
CA PHE A 38 7.07 6.29 1.39
C PHE A 38 5.74 5.54 1.61
N LEU A 39 5.57 4.42 0.90
CA LEU A 39 4.43 3.53 1.11
C LEU A 39 4.29 3.15 2.59
N LEU A 40 5.38 2.74 3.24
CA LEU A 40 5.38 2.24 4.62
C LEU A 40 5.51 3.34 5.68
N THR A 41 6.24 4.41 5.39
CA THR A 41 6.54 5.48 6.34
C THR A 41 5.48 6.57 6.37
N THR A 42 4.70 6.73 5.29
CA THR A 42 3.70 7.79 5.17
C THR A 42 2.31 7.24 4.86
N PHE A 43 2.15 6.51 3.74
CA PHE A 43 0.82 6.11 3.27
C PHE A 43 0.14 5.06 4.17
N ILE A 44 0.85 4.00 4.56
CA ILE A 44 0.29 2.95 5.44
C ILE A 44 -0.09 3.49 6.83
N PRO A 45 0.71 4.35 7.49
CA PRO A 45 0.28 5.02 8.71
C PRO A 45 -1.01 5.84 8.54
N GLN A 46 -1.14 6.61 7.45
CA GLN A 46 -2.38 7.35 7.14
C GLN A 46 -3.57 6.41 6.92
N LEU A 47 -3.36 5.30 6.19
CA LEU A 47 -4.40 4.31 5.96
C LEU A 47 -4.87 3.68 7.27
N ARG A 48 -3.95 3.33 8.17
CA ARG A 48 -4.26 2.82 9.51
C ARG A 48 -5.00 3.84 10.38
N GLN A 49 -4.56 5.10 10.40
CA GLN A 49 -5.25 6.18 11.09
C GLN A 49 -6.68 6.39 10.58
N SER A 50 -6.93 6.09 9.30
CA SER A 50 -8.28 6.15 8.72
C SER A 50 -9.18 4.95 9.07
N GLY A 51 -8.69 3.96 9.82
CA GLY A 51 -9.49 2.84 10.34
C GLY A 51 -9.12 1.45 9.80
N PHE A 52 -8.09 1.31 8.96
CA PHE A 52 -7.59 0.00 8.51
C PHE A 52 -6.81 -0.69 9.62
N SER A 53 -7.08 -1.98 9.83
CA SER A 53 -6.31 -2.81 10.76
C SER A 53 -4.95 -3.18 10.17
N GLN A 54 -4.05 -3.70 11.02
CA GLN A 54 -2.79 -4.26 10.52
C GLN A 54 -3.05 -5.49 9.63
N ALA A 55 -4.06 -6.29 9.93
CA ALA A 55 -4.43 -7.45 9.11
C ALA A 55 -4.89 -7.02 7.70
N ASP A 56 -5.68 -5.95 7.58
CA ASP A 56 -6.09 -5.41 6.27
C ASP A 56 -4.87 -5.01 5.41
N VAL A 57 -3.87 -4.39 6.04
CA VAL A 57 -2.60 -4.00 5.38
C VAL A 57 -1.81 -5.24 4.95
N ASP A 58 -1.72 -6.23 5.84
CA ASP A 58 -0.98 -7.46 5.62
C ASP A 58 -1.55 -8.29 4.48
N VAL A 59 -2.88 -8.33 4.32
CA VAL A 59 -3.54 -8.95 3.16
C VAL A 59 -3.01 -8.35 1.86
N MET A 60 -2.96 -7.02 1.76
CA MET A 60 -2.58 -6.33 0.52
C MET A 60 -1.07 -6.35 0.23
N LEU A 61 -0.22 -6.33 1.26
CA LEU A 61 1.24 -6.20 1.12
C LEU A 61 2.03 -7.50 1.27
N ARG A 62 1.42 -8.54 1.84
CA ARG A 62 2.09 -9.83 2.10
C ARG A 62 1.32 -10.99 1.51
N GLU A 63 0.06 -11.16 1.88
CA GLU A 63 -0.70 -12.38 1.54
C GLU A 63 -1.01 -12.42 0.04
N ASN A 64 -1.62 -11.38 -0.52
CA ASN A 64 -1.97 -11.33 -1.93
C ASN A 64 -0.74 -11.47 -2.86
N PRO A 65 0.37 -10.73 -2.65
CA PRO A 65 1.56 -10.93 -3.46
C PRO A 65 2.14 -12.34 -3.34
N SER A 66 2.15 -12.91 -2.12
CA SER A 66 2.66 -14.28 -1.91
C SER A 66 1.81 -15.31 -2.64
N GLN A 67 0.49 -15.17 -2.67
CA GLN A 67 -0.38 -16.10 -3.38
C GLN A 67 -0.28 -15.96 -4.91
N PHE A 68 -0.04 -14.75 -5.42
CA PHE A 68 -0.09 -14.48 -6.85
C PHE A 68 1.26 -14.66 -7.57
N PHE A 69 2.38 -14.31 -6.94
CA PHE A 69 3.72 -14.32 -7.55
C PHE A 69 4.58 -15.54 -7.19
N GLN A 70 4.04 -16.50 -6.45
CA GLN A 70 4.70 -17.79 -6.16
C GLN A 70 4.78 -18.69 -7.39
#